data_AF-A8PZW1-F1
#
_entry.id   AF-A8PZW1-F1
#
_cell.length_a   1.000
_cell.length_b   1.000
_cell.length_c   1.000
_cell.angle_alpha   90.00
_cell.angle_beta   90.00
_cell.angle_gamma   90.00
#
_symmetry.space_group_name_H-M   'P 1'
#
loop_
_entity.id
_entity.type
_entity.pdbx_description
1 polymer ?
#
loop_
_entity_poly.entity_id
_entity_poly.type
_entity_poly.pdbx_seq_one_letter_code
_entity_poly.pdbx_strand_id
1 'polypeptide(L)'
;MSRSSAPAVLERVSLATPMPRAVAQALQARRIGGEPMCISIPEAVERAVSQMQPMERRVPLWENVILTGPMALTRGLNAELVRALSAYMTTEATEASQVAGEPHPWQPHAVRALRIPDYFANFKERMDLAPYLGATIFAKLVFGDLSGRNYITKKQYNEAGPSVAFALGSV
;
A
#
# COMPACT_ATOMS: atom_id res chain seq x y z
N MET A 1 -23.33 28.45 -0.70
CA MET A 1 -21.87 28.69 -0.76
C MET A 1 -21.29 27.94 0.43
N SER A 2 -20.46 26.90 0.38
CA SER A 2 -19.62 26.23 -0.62
C SER A 2 -19.57 24.75 -0.18
N ARG A 3 -19.78 23.78 -1.08
CA ARG A 3 -19.59 22.35 -0.77
C ARG A 3 -18.67 21.72 -1.80
N SER A 4 -17.48 21.34 -1.30
CA SER A 4 -16.75 20.13 -1.63
C SER A 4 -16.45 19.87 -3.11
N SER A 5 -15.30 20.34 -3.58
CA SER A 5 -14.64 19.78 -4.77
C SER A 5 -13.94 18.48 -4.39
N ALA A 6 -14.61 17.34 -4.51
CA ALA A 6 -13.96 16.04 -4.47
C ALA A 6 -13.18 15.81 -5.79
N PRO A 7 -11.99 15.18 -5.75
CA PRO A 7 -11.06 15.18 -6.88
C PRO A 7 -11.54 14.27 -8.02
N ALA A 8 -11.49 14.79 -9.24
CA ALA A 8 -11.74 14.10 -10.50
C ALA A 8 -10.65 13.07 -10.85
N VAL A 9 -10.45 12.05 -10.00
CA VAL A 9 -9.40 11.02 -10.18
C VAL A 9 -9.69 10.11 -11.38
N LEU A 10 -10.96 9.90 -11.72
CA LEU A 10 -11.37 8.94 -12.75
C LEU A 10 -11.38 9.49 -14.18
N GLU A 11 -11.33 10.80 -14.37
CA GLU A 11 -11.53 11.41 -15.69
C GLU A 11 -10.24 11.54 -16.51
N ARG A 12 -9.07 11.50 -15.86
CA ARG A 12 -7.78 11.81 -16.50
C ARG A 12 -6.91 10.59 -16.82
N VAL A 13 -7.24 9.41 -16.30
CA VAL A 13 -6.61 8.17 -16.73
C VAL A 13 -7.53 7.54 -17.77
N SER A 14 -7.34 7.91 -19.04
CA SER A 14 -7.98 7.20 -20.16
C SER A 14 -7.38 5.80 -20.27
N LEU A 15 -7.84 4.89 -19.41
CA LEU A 15 -7.87 3.50 -19.77
C LEU A 15 -8.95 3.41 -20.84
N ALA A 16 -8.61 2.99 -22.06
CA ALA A 16 -9.59 2.66 -23.10
C ALA A 16 -10.57 1.55 -22.68
N THR A 17 -10.43 1.03 -21.46
CA THR A 17 -11.32 0.09 -20.80
C THR A 17 -12.58 0.81 -20.33
N PRO A 18 -13.79 0.35 -20.72
CA PRO A 18 -15.02 0.87 -20.15
C PRO A 18 -15.01 0.70 -18.62
N MET A 19 -15.51 1.70 -17.89
CA MET A 19 -15.57 1.66 -16.43
C MET A 19 -16.23 0.34 -15.97
N PRO A 20 -15.57 -0.46 -15.12
CA PRO A 20 -16.15 -1.70 -14.63
C PRO A 20 -17.51 -1.45 -13.95
N ARG A 21 -18.49 -2.33 -14.19
CA ARG A 21 -19.85 -2.19 -13.65
C ARG A 21 -19.89 -2.00 -12.13
N ALA A 22 -19.02 -2.71 -11.40
CA ALA A 22 -18.91 -2.58 -9.96
C ALA A 22 -18.49 -1.16 -9.52
N VAL A 23 -17.58 -0.52 -10.27
CA VAL A 23 -17.15 0.86 -10.01
C VAL A 23 -18.29 1.84 -10.33
N ALA A 24 -18.98 1.65 -11.45
CA ALA A 24 -20.13 2.49 -11.81
C ALA A 24 -21.25 2.41 -10.75
N GLN A 25 -21.57 1.21 -10.28
CA GLN A 25 -22.55 0.97 -9.21
C GLN A 25 -22.11 1.60 -7.88
N ALA A 26 -20.82 1.46 -7.51
CA ALA A 26 -20.28 2.08 -6.30
C ALA A 26 -20.33 3.61 -6.35
N LEU A 27 -20.00 4.23 -7.49
CA LEU A 27 -20.10 5.68 -7.67
C LEU A 27 -21.55 6.16 -7.62
N GLN A 28 -22.47 5.40 -8.23
CA GLN A 28 -23.89 5.71 -8.19
C GLN A 28 -24.45 5.61 -6.77
N ALA A 29 -24.11 4.55 -6.02
CA ALA A 29 -24.49 4.38 -4.61
C ALA A 29 -24.05 5.59 -3.77
N ARG A 30 -22.81 6.06 -3.94
CA ARG A 30 -22.32 7.27 -3.25
C ARG A 30 -23.11 8.53 -3.59
N ARG A 31 -23.49 8.72 -4.86
CA ARG A 31 -24.27 9.90 -5.29
C ARG A 31 -25.65 9.95 -4.63
N ILE A 32 -26.27 8.79 -4.41
CA ILE A 32 -27.58 8.68 -3.77
C ILE A 32 -27.50 8.49 -2.25
N GLY A 33 -26.31 8.55 -1.65
CA GLY A 33 -26.09 8.39 -0.21
C GLY A 33 -26.20 6.96 0.33
N GLY A 34 -26.12 5.95 -0.55
CA GLY A 34 -26.08 4.54 -0.17
C GLY A 34 -24.66 4.00 0.03
N GLU A 35 -24.53 2.86 0.70
CA GLU A 35 -23.25 2.17 0.89
C GLU A 35 -22.78 1.50 -0.41
N PRO A 36 -21.54 1.77 -0.87
CA PRO A 36 -21.02 1.16 -2.08
C PRO A 36 -20.64 -0.32 -1.86
N MET A 37 -20.86 -1.16 -2.87
CA MET A 37 -20.49 -2.58 -2.84
C MET A 37 -18.97 -2.84 -2.76
N CYS A 38 -18.16 -1.84 -3.07
CA CYS A 38 -16.71 -1.89 -2.98
C CYS A 38 -16.17 -0.52 -2.55
N ILE A 39 -15.08 -0.53 -1.77
CA ILE A 39 -14.35 0.66 -1.37
C ILE A 39 -13.25 0.99 -2.38
N SER A 40 -12.86 2.26 -2.45
CA SER A 40 -11.73 2.68 -3.29
C SER A 40 -10.40 2.26 -2.67
N ILE A 41 -9.34 2.18 -3.48
CA ILE A 41 -7.99 1.86 -2.98
C ILE A 41 -7.53 2.85 -1.89
N PRO A 42 -7.68 4.18 -2.03
CA PRO A 42 -7.25 5.11 -0.99
C PRO A 42 -7.98 4.92 0.35
N GLU A 43 -9.28 4.63 0.33
CA GLU A 43 -10.05 4.35 1.55
C GLU A 43 -9.67 3.00 2.18
N ALA A 44 -9.39 1.99 1.35
CA ALA A 44 -8.90 0.71 1.85
C ALA A 44 -7.54 0.88 2.56
N VAL A 45 -6.66 1.71 2.00
CA VAL A 45 -5.35 2.03 2.61
C VAL A 45 -5.54 2.79 3.92
N GLU A 46 -6.35 3.85 3.94
CA GLU A 46 -6.62 4.61 5.16
C GLU A 46 -7.19 3.70 6.26
N ARG A 47 -8.20 2.89 5.94
CA ARG A 47 -8.83 1.99 6.91
C ARG A 47 -7.84 0.96 7.46
N ALA A 48 -6.94 0.45 6.63
CA ALA A 48 -5.89 -0.47 7.07
C ALA A 48 -4.87 0.22 7.97
N VAL A 49 -4.39 1.41 7.61
CA VAL A 49 -3.40 2.15 8.41
C VAL A 49 -4.00 2.64 9.73
N SER A 50 -5.26 3.04 9.76
CA SER A 50 -5.98 3.47 10.97
C SER A 50 -6.17 2.35 12.00
N GLN A 51 -6.14 1.08 11.57
CA GLN A 51 -6.16 -0.09 12.47
C GLN A 51 -4.78 -0.47 13.01
N MET A 52 -3.69 0.10 12.49
CA MET A 52 -2.34 -0.26 12.91
C MET A 52 -2.07 0.17 14.35
N GLN A 53 -1.48 -0.76 15.11
CA GLN A 53 -0.99 -0.56 16.47
C GLN A 53 0.43 -1.13 16.60
N PRO A 54 1.34 -0.47 17.35
CA PRO A 54 1.21 0.85 17.99
C PRO A 54 1.03 2.01 16.99
N MET A 55 0.40 3.11 17.43
CA MET A 55 0.06 4.28 16.58
C MET A 55 1.28 4.91 15.91
N GLU A 56 2.44 4.90 16.56
CA GLU A 56 3.73 5.39 16.04
C GLU A 56 4.12 4.77 14.68
N ARG A 57 3.68 3.53 14.41
CA ARG A 57 4.00 2.82 13.16
C ARG A 57 3.19 3.33 11.97
N ARG A 58 2.19 4.20 12.17
CA ARG A 58 1.33 4.70 11.07
C ARG A 58 2.08 5.66 10.17
N VAL A 59 2.85 6.59 10.73
CA VAL A 59 3.62 7.60 9.98
C VAL A 59 4.54 6.96 8.93
N PRO A 60 5.41 5.98 9.27
CA PRO A 60 6.27 5.37 8.28
C PRO A 60 5.50 4.59 7.20
N LEU A 61 4.28 4.11 7.44
CA LEU A 61 3.50 3.43 6.39
C LEU A 61 3.11 4.38 5.25
N TRP A 62 2.80 5.64 5.56
CA TRP A 62 2.48 6.67 4.56
C TRP A 62 3.69 7.10 3.74
N GLU A 63 4.88 7.08 4.33
CA GLU A 63 6.13 7.43 3.65
C GLU A 63 6.76 6.28 2.86
N ASN A 64 6.23 5.07 2.98
CA ASN A 64 6.80 3.86 2.39
C ASN A 64 5.74 3.07 1.60
N VAL A 65 4.98 3.76 0.75
CA VAL A 65 3.94 3.14 -0.08
C VAL A 65 4.56 2.44 -1.28
N ILE A 66 4.18 1.18 -1.52
CA ILE A 66 4.63 0.41 -2.68
C ILE A 66 3.41 -0.02 -3.48
N LEU A 67 3.34 0.38 -4.75
CA LEU A 67 2.39 -0.15 -5.72
C LEU A 67 3.09 -1.21 -6.57
N THR A 68 2.55 -2.43 -6.58
CA THR A 68 3.12 -3.57 -7.30
C THR A 68 2.07 -4.29 -8.15
N GLY A 69 2.53 -5.22 -8.99
CA GLY A 69 1.71 -5.97 -9.96
C GLY A 69 1.54 -5.24 -11.29
N PRO A 70 0.82 -5.86 -12.26
CA PRO A 70 0.72 -5.33 -13.62
C PRO A 70 0.15 -3.91 -13.70
N MET A 71 -0.75 -3.55 -12.78
CA MET A 71 -1.33 -2.20 -12.73
C MET A 71 -0.29 -1.11 -12.46
N ALA A 72 0.81 -1.43 -11.77
CA ALA A 72 1.88 -0.47 -11.48
C ALA A 72 2.58 0.07 -12.73
N LEU A 73 2.47 -0.64 -13.87
CA LEU A 73 3.00 -0.19 -15.17
C LEU A 73 2.11 0.85 -15.87
N THR A 74 0.91 1.12 -15.33
CA THR A 74 -0.01 2.10 -15.89
C THR A 74 0.57 3.50 -15.69
N ARG A 75 0.84 4.20 -16.80
CA ARG A 75 1.41 5.55 -16.77
C ARG A 75 0.52 6.49 -15.95
N GLY A 76 1.13 7.26 -15.06
CA GLY A 76 0.43 8.21 -14.21
C GLY A 76 -0.31 7.61 -13.02
N LEU A 77 -0.56 6.29 -12.99
CA LEU A 77 -1.34 5.67 -11.89
C LEU A 77 -0.66 5.86 -10.53
N ASN A 78 0.67 5.67 -10.47
CA ASN A 78 1.40 5.83 -9.21
C ASN A 78 1.35 7.29 -8.70
N ALA A 79 1.51 8.27 -9.59
CA ALA A 79 1.40 9.68 -9.25
C ALA A 79 -0.03 10.06 -8.81
N GLU A 80 -1.06 9.56 -9.51
CA GLU A 80 -2.46 9.76 -9.13
C GLU A 80 -2.81 9.09 -7.80
N LEU A 81 -2.26 7.91 -7.53
CA LEU A 81 -2.44 7.22 -6.25
C LEU A 81 -1.83 8.04 -5.11
N VAL A 82 -0.59 8.51 -5.25
CA VAL A 82 0.05 9.40 -4.26
C VAL A 82 -0.80 10.64 -4.03
N ARG A 83 -1.26 11.29 -5.09
CA ARG A 83 -2.14 12.47 -5.01
C ARG A 83 -3.46 12.17 -4.28
N ALA A 84 -4.07 11.01 -4.54
CA ALA A 84 -5.31 10.61 -3.88
C ALA A 84 -5.08 10.31 -2.39
N LEU A 85 -3.94 9.70 -2.04
CA LEU A 85 -3.56 9.42 -0.65
C LEU A 85 -3.18 10.70 0.12
N SER A 86 -2.66 11.73 -0.55
CA SER A 86 -2.36 13.04 0.07
C SER A 86 -3.59 13.69 0.70
N ALA A 87 -4.82 13.34 0.28
CA ALA A 87 -6.05 13.84 0.87
C ALA A 87 -6.26 13.40 2.34
N TYR A 88 -5.54 12.37 2.79
CA TYR A 88 -5.60 11.87 4.18
C TYR A 88 -4.50 12.45 5.08
N MET A 89 -3.64 13.32 4.54
CA MET A 89 -2.56 13.96 5.29
C MET A 89 -3.06 15.22 6.00
N THR A 90 -2.32 15.68 6.99
CA THR A 90 -2.56 17.02 7.55
C THR A 90 -2.38 18.07 6.46
N THR A 91 -3.32 19.02 6.44
CA THR A 91 -3.18 20.27 5.68
C THR A 91 -3.07 21.40 6.69
N GLU A 92 -2.47 22.53 6.31
CA GLU A 92 -2.33 23.72 7.16
C GLU A 92 -3.68 24.16 7.78
N ALA A 93 -4.80 23.92 7.09
CA ALA A 93 -6.16 24.18 7.58
C ALA A 93 -6.59 23.25 8.74
N THR A 94 -6.08 22.01 8.78
CA THR A 94 -6.32 21.05 9.86
C THR A 94 -5.49 21.40 11.10
N GLU A 95 -4.25 21.86 10.91
CA GLU A 95 -3.37 22.32 11.99
C GLU A 95 -3.92 23.60 12.66
N ALA A 96 -4.47 24.53 11.88
CA ALA A 96 -5.11 25.75 12.39
C ALA A 96 -6.41 25.50 13.19
N SER A 97 -7.04 24.33 13.01
CA SER A 97 -8.26 23.92 13.73
C SER A 97 -7.94 23.13 15.02
N GLN A 98 -6.68 22.76 15.23
CA GLN A 98 -6.24 22.11 16.46
C GLN A 98 -5.98 23.16 17.54
N VAL A 99 -6.34 22.84 18.79
CA VAL A 99 -6.08 23.71 19.94
C VAL A 99 -4.58 24.00 19.97
N ALA A 100 -4.23 25.29 19.88
CA ALA A 100 -2.87 25.76 19.77
C ALA A 100 -1.93 25.10 20.79
N GLY A 101 -0.99 24.28 20.33
CA GLY A 101 0.17 23.90 21.12
C GLY A 101 0.81 22.55 20.83
N GLU A 102 0.06 21.51 20.48
CA GLU A 102 0.64 20.15 20.39
C GLU A 102 0.24 19.46 19.07
N PRO A 103 1.13 19.45 18.06
CA PRO A 103 0.93 18.66 16.85
C PRO A 103 0.71 17.20 17.26
N HIS A 104 -0.35 16.55 16.75
CA HIS A 104 -0.58 15.15 17.03
C HIS A 104 0.60 14.32 16.44
N PRO A 105 1.50 13.74 17.27
CA PRO A 105 2.82 13.31 16.80
C PRO A 105 2.77 12.12 15.81
N TRP A 106 1.63 11.42 15.76
CA TRP A 106 1.40 10.26 14.90
C TRP A 106 0.63 10.60 13.62
N GLN A 107 0.48 11.88 13.30
CA GLN A 107 -0.22 12.32 12.09
C GLN A 107 0.74 12.36 10.89
N PRO A 108 0.36 11.83 9.71
CA PRO A 108 1.25 11.76 8.57
C PRO A 108 1.28 13.09 7.80
N HIS A 109 2.49 13.54 7.47
CA HIS A 109 2.74 14.83 6.81
C HIS A 109 3.04 14.66 5.31
N ALA A 110 3.48 13.48 4.89
CA ALA A 110 3.86 13.20 3.52
C ALA A 110 3.44 11.79 3.11
N VAL A 111 3.07 11.65 1.83
CA VAL A 111 2.92 10.36 1.17
C VAL A 111 4.05 10.19 0.17
N ARG A 112 4.78 9.08 0.26
CA ARG A 112 5.87 8.79 -0.67
C ARG A 112 5.72 7.37 -1.21
N ALA A 113 5.63 7.29 -2.53
CA ALA A 113 5.73 6.03 -3.26
C ALA A 113 7.20 5.65 -3.43
N LEU A 114 7.56 4.44 -2.99
CA LEU A 114 8.90 3.89 -3.18
C LEU A 114 9.02 3.23 -4.56
N ARG A 115 10.25 3.22 -5.05
CA ARG A 115 10.64 2.58 -6.31
C ARG A 115 11.80 1.63 -6.08
N ILE A 116 11.94 0.66 -6.99
CA ILE A 116 13.13 -0.21 -7.02
C ILE A 116 14.37 0.68 -7.22
N PRO A 117 15.42 0.51 -6.39
CA PRO A 117 16.66 1.28 -6.54
C PRO A 117 17.36 1.04 -7.89
N ASP A 118 18.00 2.10 -8.42
CA ASP A 118 18.56 2.10 -9.78
C ASP A 118 19.72 1.11 -9.99
N TYR A 119 20.37 0.63 -8.92
CA TYR A 119 21.43 -0.37 -9.02
C TYR A 119 20.92 -1.76 -9.46
N PHE A 120 19.60 -2.01 -9.41
CA PHE A 120 18.98 -3.17 -10.05
C PHE A 120 18.59 -2.85 -11.49
N ALA A 121 19.57 -2.71 -12.38
CA ALA A 121 19.37 -2.22 -13.75
C ALA A 121 18.23 -2.92 -14.53
N ASN A 122 18.13 -4.25 -14.44
CA ASN A 122 17.10 -5.05 -15.13
C ASN A 122 15.68 -4.89 -14.54
N PHE A 123 15.58 -4.37 -13.33
CA PHE A 123 14.32 -4.20 -12.59
C PHE A 123 13.95 -2.72 -12.40
N LYS A 124 14.77 -1.80 -12.92
CA LYS A 124 14.46 -0.38 -12.92
C LYS A 124 13.09 -0.16 -13.57
N GLU A 125 12.22 0.59 -12.89
CA GLU A 125 10.84 0.89 -13.31
C GLU A 125 9.89 -0.33 -13.41
N ARG A 126 10.38 -1.56 -13.18
CA ARG A 126 9.60 -2.80 -13.21
C ARG A 126 8.97 -3.11 -11.86
N MET A 127 8.13 -2.20 -11.39
CA MET A 127 7.40 -2.36 -10.12
C MET A 127 6.49 -3.61 -10.13
N ASP A 128 6.08 -4.08 -11.30
CA ASP A 128 5.37 -5.36 -11.49
C ASP A 128 6.19 -6.56 -11.01
N LEU A 129 7.51 -6.50 -11.15
CA LEU A 129 8.45 -7.55 -10.75
C LEU A 129 9.10 -7.30 -9.39
N ALA A 130 8.71 -6.24 -8.66
CA ALA A 130 9.26 -5.95 -7.34
C ALA A 130 9.16 -7.15 -6.36
N PRO A 131 8.05 -7.91 -6.30
CA PRO A 131 7.93 -9.07 -5.41
C PRO A 131 8.87 -10.21 -5.85
N TYR A 132 9.05 -10.39 -7.17
CA TYR A 132 9.97 -11.39 -7.70
C TYR A 132 11.43 -11.05 -7.35
N LEU A 133 11.83 -9.79 -7.56
CA LEU A 133 13.15 -9.32 -7.15
C LEU A 133 13.37 -9.53 -5.65
N GLY A 134 12.41 -9.12 -4.81
CA GLY A 134 12.45 -9.34 -3.37
C GLY A 134 12.62 -10.82 -3.00
N ALA A 135 11.88 -11.71 -3.66
CA ALA A 135 11.99 -13.16 -3.46
C ALA A 135 13.37 -13.71 -3.85
N THR A 136 13.97 -13.24 -4.95
CA THR A 136 15.32 -13.68 -5.36
C THR A 136 16.40 -13.24 -4.36
N ILE A 137 16.29 -12.02 -3.83
CA ILE A 137 17.19 -11.52 -2.77
C ILE A 137 17.00 -12.35 -1.50
N PHE A 138 15.74 -12.57 -1.10
CA PHE A 138 15.40 -13.39 0.06
C PHE A 138 15.95 -14.82 -0.08
N ALA A 139 15.75 -15.47 -1.22
CA ALA A 139 16.29 -16.81 -1.48
C ALA A 139 17.81 -16.87 -1.36
N LYS A 140 18.52 -15.86 -1.88
CA LYS A 140 19.99 -15.77 -1.75
C LYS A 140 20.44 -15.66 -0.29
N LEU A 141 19.72 -14.91 0.53
CA LEU A 141 20.01 -14.79 1.96
C LEU A 141 19.69 -16.08 2.72
N VAL A 142 18.52 -16.66 2.48
CA VAL A 142 18.04 -17.87 3.16
C VAL A 142 18.88 -19.10 2.86
N PHE A 143 19.23 -19.33 1.59
CA PHE A 143 20.04 -20.49 1.21
C PHE A 143 21.55 -20.24 1.36
N GLY A 144 21.97 -18.99 1.50
CA GLY A 144 23.35 -18.65 1.87
C GLY A 144 23.63 -18.83 3.36
N ASP A 145 22.60 -18.81 4.20
CA ASP A 145 22.71 -19.05 5.63
C ASP A 145 22.85 -20.55 5.95
N LEU A 146 24.02 -20.91 6.48
CA LEU A 146 24.33 -22.29 6.88
C LEU A 146 23.54 -22.77 8.11
N SER A 147 22.86 -21.86 8.83
CA SER A 147 22.06 -22.23 10.01
C SER A 147 20.86 -23.12 9.66
N GLY A 148 20.36 -23.06 8.42
CA GLY A 148 19.22 -23.86 7.95
C GLY A 148 17.89 -23.54 8.65
N ARG A 149 17.79 -22.40 9.35
CA ARG A 149 16.60 -22.04 10.18
C ARG A 149 15.48 -21.34 9.43
N ASN A 150 15.78 -20.85 8.23
CA ASN A 150 14.89 -19.98 7.46
C ASN A 150 14.13 -20.71 6.34
N TYR A 151 14.20 -22.04 6.30
CA TYR A 151 13.47 -22.88 5.36
C TYR A 151 13.11 -24.24 5.98
N ILE A 152 12.09 -24.91 5.43
CA ILE A 152 11.63 -26.21 5.90
C ILE A 152 12.37 -27.31 5.14
N THR A 153 13.06 -28.19 5.85
CA THR A 153 13.66 -29.40 5.29
C THR A 153 12.66 -30.56 5.26
N LYS A 154 12.95 -31.54 4.39
CA LYS A 154 12.16 -32.79 4.35
C LYS A 154 12.11 -33.50 5.71
N LYS A 155 13.23 -33.51 6.45
CA LYS A 155 13.31 -34.12 7.79
C LYS A 155 12.32 -33.45 8.75
N GLN A 156 12.40 -32.12 8.86
CA GLN A 156 11.52 -31.33 9.72
C GLN A 156 10.04 -31.51 9.38
N TYR A 157 9.70 -31.53 8.09
CA TYR A 157 8.33 -31.75 7.64
C TYR A 157 7.83 -33.18 7.96
N ASN A 158 8.70 -34.19 7.83
CA ASN A 158 8.33 -35.56 8.17
C ASN A 158 8.11 -35.77 9.67
N GLU A 159 8.84 -35.04 10.53
CA GLU A 159 8.75 -35.16 12.00
C GLU A 159 7.57 -34.38 12.60
N ALA A 160 7.31 -33.16 12.12
CA ALA A 160 6.30 -32.25 12.70
C ALA A 160 5.08 -32.00 11.78
N GLY A 161 5.11 -32.48 10.54
CA GLY A 161 4.06 -32.25 9.56
C GLY A 161 3.93 -30.78 9.15
N PRO A 162 2.75 -30.36 8.66
CA PRO A 162 2.49 -28.99 8.20
C PRO A 162 2.66 -27.92 9.29
N SER A 163 2.56 -28.30 10.57
CA SER A 163 2.68 -27.37 11.69
C SER A 163 4.05 -26.68 11.76
N VAL A 164 5.08 -27.31 11.19
CA VAL A 164 6.45 -26.79 11.17
C VAL A 164 6.59 -25.44 10.44
N ALA A 165 5.63 -25.10 9.58
CA ALA A 165 5.61 -23.80 8.90
C ALA A 165 5.49 -22.61 9.89
N PHE A 166 4.90 -22.82 11.05
CA PHE A 166 4.78 -21.80 12.11
C PHE A 166 5.99 -21.76 13.06
N ALA A 167 6.92 -22.71 12.93
CA ALA A 167 8.12 -22.84 13.76
C ALA A 167 9.39 -22.25 13.09
N LEU A 168 9.27 -21.71 11.87
CA LEU A 168 10.39 -21.06 11.16
C LEU A 168 10.74 -19.72 11.81
N GLY A 169 12.03 -19.50 12.07
CA GLY A 169 12.54 -18.24 12.63
C GLY A 169 12.19 -17.97 14.11
N SER A 170 11.48 -18.87 14.78
CA SER A 170 11.06 -18.77 16.17
C SER A 170 11.95 -19.56 17.13
N VAL A 171 13.28 -19.35 17.07
CA VAL A 171 14.26 -19.67 18.14
C VAL A 171 15.48 -18.74 18.04
#